data_AF-A0A4Y7RAT6-F1
#
_entry.id   AF-A0A4Y7RAT6-F1
#
_cell.length_a   1.000
_cell.length_b   1.000
_cell.length_c   1.000
_cell.angle_alpha   90.00
_cell.angle_beta   90.00
_cell.angle_gamma   90.00
#
_symmetry.space_group_name_H-M   'P 1'
#
loop_
_entity.id
_entity.type
_entity.pdbx_description
1 polymer ?
#
loop_
_entity_poly.entity_id
_entity_poly.type
_entity_poly.pdbx_seq_one_letter_code
_entity_poly.pdbx_strand_id
1 'polypeptide(L)'
;MTINKRVGIGLLLLVLVVGGAFLFEQLTKAQGSQNGKLVPVVQYDKIAVYLDAGVIRQLGEQERELKQSTGNSNEVSLGFVLGSAGISDYKSIEVSGVGDSGEFTLSSREIGSIVLSPNSNSTFAMINKADGNRVMLKEVAKFYVAN
;
A
#
# COMPACT_ATOMS: atom_id res chain seq x y z
N MET A 1 -36.98 -26.34 29.00
CA MET A 1 -35.88 -26.43 28.01
C MET A 1 -34.64 -26.95 28.75
N THR A 2 -34.21 -28.19 28.49
CA THR A 2 -33.15 -28.88 29.25
C THR A 2 -31.78 -28.24 29.02
N ILE A 3 -30.92 -28.26 30.04
CA ILE A 3 -29.54 -27.70 30.01
C ILE A 3 -28.75 -28.14 28.77
N ASN A 4 -28.90 -29.39 28.34
CA ASN A 4 -28.24 -29.95 27.17
C ASN A 4 -28.62 -29.21 25.86
N LYS A 5 -29.85 -28.72 25.73
CA LYS A 5 -30.26 -27.89 24.58
C LYS A 5 -29.60 -26.50 24.59
N ARG A 6 -29.38 -25.90 25.76
CA ARG A 6 -28.69 -24.59 25.85
C ARG A 6 -27.21 -24.70 25.51
N VAL A 7 -26.54 -25.76 25.97
CA VAL A 7 -25.13 -26.03 25.65
C VAL A 7 -24.96 -26.29 24.15
N GLY A 8 -25.84 -27.08 23.54
CA GLY A 8 -25.80 -27.33 22.09
C GLY A 8 -25.97 -26.05 21.25
N ILE A 9 -26.89 -25.17 21.64
CA ILE A 9 -27.09 -23.87 20.95
C ILE A 9 -25.86 -22.96 21.13
N GLY A 10 -25.27 -22.93 22.33
CA GLY A 10 -24.06 -22.14 22.59
C GLY A 10 -22.87 -22.60 21.75
N LEU A 11 -22.67 -23.91 21.61
CA LEU A 11 -21.59 -24.48 20.80
C LEU A 11 -21.81 -24.20 19.31
N LEU A 12 -23.05 -24.30 18.85
CA LEU A 12 -23.43 -24.04 17.46
C LEU A 12 -23.26 -22.56 17.09
N LEU A 13 -23.58 -21.64 18.01
CA LEU A 13 -23.29 -20.21 17.85
C LEU A 13 -21.79 -19.93 17.77
N LEU A 14 -20.98 -20.60 18.59
CA LEU A 14 -19.53 -20.40 18.60
C LEU A 14 -18.91 -20.84 17.27
N VAL A 15 -19.32 -21.99 16.74
CA VAL A 15 -18.89 -22.47 15.42
C VAL A 15 -19.32 -21.52 14.30
N LEU A 16 -20.56 -20.98 14.36
CA LEU A 16 -21.04 -20.00 13.38
C LEU A 16 -20.26 -18.69 13.42
N VAL A 17 -19.89 -18.19 14.61
CA VAL A 17 -19.11 -16.96 14.75
C VAL A 17 -17.69 -17.15 14.21
N VAL A 18 -17.02 -18.25 14.57
CA VAL A 18 -15.65 -18.53 14.11
C VAL A 18 -15.63 -18.82 12.61
N GLY A 19 -16.55 -19.65 12.11
CA GLY A 19 -16.65 -19.96 10.68
C GLY A 19 -17.05 -18.73 9.85
N GLY A 20 -17.97 -17.92 10.37
CA GLY A 20 -18.38 -16.65 9.77
C GLY A 20 -17.22 -15.66 9.67
N ALA A 21 -16.45 -15.48 10.74
CA ALA A 21 -15.28 -14.61 10.74
C ALA A 21 -14.22 -15.07 9.72
N PHE A 22 -13.96 -16.38 9.65
CA PHE A 22 -12.98 -16.94 8.70
C PHE A 22 -13.41 -16.76 7.24
N LEU A 23 -14.70 -16.99 6.94
CA LEU A 23 -15.25 -16.74 5.61
C LEU A 23 -15.27 -15.25 5.26
N PHE A 24 -15.57 -14.38 6.23
CA PHE A 24 -15.56 -12.94 6.04
C PHE A 24 -14.15 -12.42 5.75
N GLU A 25 -13.13 -12.96 6.43
CA GLU A 25 -11.71 -12.65 6.17
C GLU A 25 -11.27 -13.10 4.78
N GLN A 26 -11.68 -14.30 4.35
CA GLN A 26 -11.39 -14.80 3.00
C GLN A 26 -12.08 -13.96 1.92
N LEU A 27 -13.32 -13.55 2.16
CA LEU A 27 -14.07 -12.65 1.26
C LEU A 27 -13.45 -11.25 1.20
N THR A 28 -13.00 -10.69 2.33
CA THR A 28 -12.29 -9.40 2.33
C THR A 28 -10.92 -9.51 1.68
N LYS A 29 -10.18 -10.61 1.84
CA LYS A 29 -8.93 -10.86 1.08
C LYS A 29 -9.17 -11.01 -0.41
N ALA A 30 -10.22 -11.73 -0.82
CA ALA A 30 -10.57 -11.90 -2.23
C ALA A 30 -11.05 -10.59 -2.87
N GLN A 31 -11.88 -9.81 -2.16
CA GLN A 31 -12.26 -8.46 -2.59
C GLN A 31 -11.06 -7.49 -2.60
N GLY A 32 -10.17 -7.59 -1.61
CA GLY A 32 -8.92 -6.83 -1.57
C GLY A 32 -7.93 -7.23 -2.67
N SER A 33 -7.98 -8.47 -3.15
CA SER A 33 -7.22 -8.94 -4.31
C SER A 33 -7.85 -8.49 -5.64
N GLN A 34 -9.18 -8.39 -5.72
CA GLN A 34 -9.88 -7.85 -6.89
C GLN A 34 -9.80 -6.32 -6.97
N ASN A 35 -9.71 -5.65 -5.83
CA ASN A 35 -9.54 -4.20 -5.71
C ASN A 35 -8.08 -3.76 -5.58
N GLY A 36 -7.12 -4.70 -5.65
CA GLY A 36 -5.69 -4.41 -5.71
C GLY A 36 -5.41 -3.61 -6.98
N LYS A 37 -5.52 -2.29 -6.87
CA LYS A 37 -5.28 -1.39 -7.99
C LYS A 37 -3.78 -1.33 -8.22
N LEU A 38 -3.36 -1.89 -9.34
CA LEU A 38 -2.05 -1.64 -9.90
C LEU A 38 -1.95 -0.13 -10.15
N VAL A 39 -0.98 0.51 -9.51
CA VAL A 39 -0.70 1.93 -9.70
C VAL A 39 0.30 2.04 -10.86
N PRO A 40 -0.12 2.57 -12.03
CA PRO A 40 0.81 2.74 -13.13
C PRO A 40 1.73 3.93 -12.86
N VAL A 41 3.00 3.74 -13.18
CA VAL A 41 4.00 4.80 -13.29
C VAL A 41 4.13 5.16 -14.76
N VAL A 42 3.78 6.39 -15.11
CA VAL A 42 3.79 6.88 -16.50
C VAL A 42 4.99 7.79 -16.71
N GLN A 43 5.74 7.50 -17.76
CA GLN A 43 6.86 8.29 -18.23
C GLN A 43 6.71 8.48 -19.75
N TYR A 44 6.79 9.73 -20.23
CA TYR A 44 6.60 10.05 -21.65
C TYR A 44 5.29 9.49 -22.26
N ASP A 45 4.17 9.67 -21.54
CA ASP A 45 2.84 9.15 -21.90
C ASP A 45 2.74 7.62 -22.07
N LYS A 46 3.75 6.87 -21.63
CA LYS A 46 3.75 5.41 -21.64
C LYS A 46 3.84 4.87 -20.21
N ILE A 47 3.13 3.78 -19.95
CA ILE A 47 3.26 3.08 -18.66
C ILE A 47 4.62 2.41 -18.64
N ALA A 48 5.49 2.89 -17.76
CA ALA A 48 6.83 2.35 -17.55
C ALA A 48 6.80 1.13 -16.63
N VAL A 49 5.99 1.18 -15.57
CA VAL A 49 5.91 0.14 -14.53
C VAL A 49 4.53 0.12 -13.89
N TYR A 50 4.12 -1.04 -13.37
CA TYR A 50 2.99 -1.17 -12.45
C TYR A 50 3.48 -1.44 -11.04
N LEU A 51 2.95 -0.72 -10.06
CA LEU A 51 3.24 -0.91 -8.66
C LEU A 51 2.01 -1.50 -7.97
N ASP A 52 2.17 -2.63 -7.29
CA ASP A 52 1.19 -3.16 -6.34
C ASP A 52 1.75 -3.22 -4.91
N ALA A 53 0.88 -3.44 -3.93
CA ALA A 53 1.27 -3.54 -2.53
C ALA A 53 2.29 -4.66 -2.25
N GLY A 54 2.30 -5.75 -3.02
CA GLY A 54 3.29 -6.81 -2.95
C GLY A 54 4.66 -6.36 -3.48
N VAL A 55 4.71 -5.65 -4.61
CA VAL A 55 5.93 -5.02 -5.14
C VAL A 55 6.51 -4.04 -4.12
N ILE A 56 5.67 -3.20 -3.50
CA ILE A 56 6.09 -2.27 -2.44
C ILE A 56 6.69 -3.02 -1.24
N ARG A 57 6.10 -4.14 -0.82
CA ARG A 57 6.64 -4.97 0.27
C ARG A 57 7.99 -5.59 -0.08
N GLN A 58 8.12 -6.15 -1.28
CA GLN A 58 9.38 -6.74 -1.74
C GLN A 58 10.48 -5.68 -1.86
N LEU A 59 10.17 -4.50 -2.40
CA LEU A 59 11.11 -3.39 -2.49
C LEU A 59 11.49 -2.85 -1.10
N GLY A 60 10.55 -2.83 -0.14
CA GLY A 60 10.83 -2.46 1.26
C GLY A 60 11.79 -3.43 1.94
N GLU A 61 11.62 -4.74 1.72
CA GLU A 61 12.55 -5.77 2.20
C GLU A 61 13.96 -5.60 1.58
N GLN A 62 14.03 -5.38 0.26
CA GLN A 62 15.30 -5.15 -0.45
C GLN A 62 16.01 -3.86 0.00
N GLU A 63 15.29 -2.76 0.13
CA GLU A 63 15.86 -1.49 0.60
C GLU A 63 16.44 -1.65 2.02
N ARG A 64 15.76 -2.41 2.87
CA ARG A 64 16.20 -2.68 4.23
C ARG A 64 17.49 -3.50 4.27
N GLU A 65 17.56 -4.56 3.46
CA GLU A 65 18.76 -5.39 3.34
C GLU A 65 19.96 -4.57 2.87
N LEU A 66 19.76 -3.70 1.88
CA LEU A 66 20.78 -2.79 1.37
C LEU A 66 21.22 -1.74 2.41
N LYS A 67 20.29 -1.21 3.20
CA LYS A 67 20.56 -0.15 4.19
C LYS A 67 20.90 -0.67 5.59
N GLN A 68 20.90 -1.99 5.81
CA GLN A 68 21.06 -2.62 7.14
C GLN A 68 20.20 -1.97 8.23
N SER A 69 18.98 -1.54 7.88
CA SER A 69 18.15 -0.70 8.76
C SER A 69 17.14 -1.54 9.55
N THR A 70 16.87 -1.18 10.80
CA THR A 70 15.85 -1.79 11.67
C THR A 70 14.43 -1.23 11.45
N GLY A 71 14.19 -0.55 10.32
CA GLY A 71 12.90 0.04 9.98
C GLY A 71 11.78 -0.97 9.70
N ASN A 72 10.55 -0.46 9.61
CA ASN A 72 9.35 -1.24 9.27
C ASN A 72 9.51 -1.88 7.88
N SER A 73 9.49 -3.21 7.80
CA SER A 73 9.77 -3.98 6.57
C SER A 73 8.75 -3.76 5.45
N ASN A 74 7.61 -3.16 5.78
CA ASN A 74 6.55 -2.90 4.83
C ASN A 74 6.66 -1.51 4.18
N GLU A 75 7.61 -0.66 4.58
CA GLU A 75 7.72 0.70 4.06
C GLU A 75 8.93 0.81 3.13
N VAL A 76 8.78 1.51 2.01
CA VAL A 76 9.85 1.75 1.04
C VAL A 76 9.93 3.24 0.70
N SER A 77 11.14 3.78 0.54
CA SER A 77 11.29 5.17 0.11
C SER A 77 10.83 5.35 -1.35
N LEU A 78 10.13 6.45 -1.62
CA LEU A 78 9.67 6.74 -2.98
C LEU A 78 10.85 6.84 -3.96
N GLY A 79 11.98 7.40 -3.52
CA GLY A 79 13.22 7.42 -4.30
C GLY A 79 13.76 6.03 -4.68
N PHE A 80 13.69 5.06 -3.77
CA PHE A 80 14.13 3.69 -4.07
C PHE A 80 13.21 2.99 -5.08
N VAL A 81 11.90 3.23 -5.00
CA VAL A 81 10.94 2.70 -5.98
C VAL A 81 11.18 3.26 -7.36
N LEU A 82 11.42 4.58 -7.48
CA LEU A 82 11.71 5.22 -8.75
C LEU A 82 13.04 4.74 -9.35
N GLY A 83 14.09 4.63 -8.52
CA GLY A 83 15.37 4.07 -8.96
C GLY A 83 15.24 2.62 -9.44
N SER A 84 14.45 1.80 -8.73
CA SER A 84 14.19 0.40 -9.11
C SER A 84 13.35 0.29 -10.40
N ALA A 85 12.52 1.30 -10.68
CA ALA A 85 11.78 1.42 -11.93
C ALA A 85 12.62 1.98 -13.10
N GLY A 86 13.91 2.25 -12.88
CA GLY A 86 14.81 2.82 -13.89
C GLY A 86 14.58 4.32 -14.14
N ILE A 87 13.90 5.00 -13.23
CA ILE A 87 13.56 6.41 -13.31
C ILE A 87 14.57 7.20 -12.46
N SER A 88 15.66 7.63 -13.10
CA SER A 88 16.77 8.35 -12.46
C SER A 88 16.71 9.87 -12.66
N ASP A 89 16.19 10.31 -13.80
CA ASP A 89 16.12 11.72 -14.18
C ASP A 89 14.65 12.16 -14.23
N TYR A 90 14.26 12.97 -13.24
CA TYR A 90 12.95 13.60 -13.14
C TYR A 90 13.04 14.92 -12.39
N LYS A 91 12.32 15.93 -12.86
CA LYS A 91 12.23 17.25 -12.21
C LYS A 91 11.17 17.25 -11.12
N SER A 92 10.04 16.61 -11.39
CA SER A 92 8.93 16.47 -10.48
C SER A 92 8.10 15.23 -10.78
N ILE A 93 7.32 14.81 -9.79
CA ILE A 93 6.41 13.67 -9.90
C ILE A 93 5.02 14.14 -9.56
N GLU A 94 4.09 13.92 -10.48
CA GLU A 94 2.68 14.17 -10.22
C GLU A 94 2.04 12.88 -9.73
N VAL A 95 1.30 13.03 -8.64
CA VAL A 95 0.65 11.93 -7.93
C VAL A 95 -0.84 12.20 -7.93
N SER A 96 -1.61 11.26 -8.43
CA SER A 96 -3.07 11.30 -8.35
C SER A 96 -3.55 10.32 -7.29
N GLY A 97 -4.49 10.78 -6.45
CA GLY A 97 -4.99 9.98 -5.34
C GLY A 97 -6.23 9.15 -5.69
N VAL A 98 -6.49 8.11 -4.89
CA VAL A 98 -7.76 7.38 -4.97
C VAL A 98 -8.87 8.27 -4.39
N GLY A 99 -9.81 8.72 -5.22
CA GLY A 99 -11.02 9.42 -4.77
C GLY A 99 -11.00 10.96 -4.82
N ASP A 100 -9.85 11.57 -5.14
CA ASP A 100 -9.73 13.02 -5.34
C ASP A 100 -9.26 13.34 -6.77
N SER A 101 -9.85 14.36 -7.39
CA SER A 101 -9.44 14.86 -8.72
C SER A 101 -8.21 15.76 -8.70
N GLY A 102 -7.60 15.98 -7.53
CA GLY A 102 -6.42 16.83 -7.38
C GLY A 102 -5.14 16.05 -7.60
N GLU A 103 -4.44 16.36 -8.68
CA GLU A 103 -3.05 15.97 -8.89
C GLU A 103 -2.15 16.79 -7.96
N PHE A 104 -1.21 16.12 -7.29
CA PHE A 104 -0.24 16.77 -6.44
C PHE A 104 1.16 16.57 -7.01
N THR A 105 1.89 17.67 -7.19
CA THR A 105 3.25 17.66 -7.72
C THR A 105 4.26 17.65 -6.58
N LEU A 106 5.08 16.61 -6.52
CA LEU A 106 6.23 16.50 -5.63
C LEU A 106 7.49 16.94 -6.35
N SER A 107 8.24 17.84 -5.73
CA SER A 107 9.58 18.17 -6.20
C SER A 107 10.61 17.11 -5.76
N SER A 108 11.74 17.04 -6.47
CA SER A 108 12.85 16.14 -6.15
C SER A 108 13.33 16.25 -4.67
N ARG A 109 13.26 17.45 -4.08
CA ARG A 109 13.65 17.68 -2.68
C ARG A 109 12.66 17.05 -1.68
N GLU A 110 11.37 17.05 -2.00
CA GLU A 110 10.33 16.53 -1.09
C GLU A 110 10.29 15.00 -1.08
N ILE A 111 10.67 14.36 -2.18
CA ILE A 111 10.63 12.90 -2.35
C ILE A 111 11.51 12.16 -1.31
N GLY A 112 12.60 12.77 -0.85
CA GLY A 112 13.53 12.16 0.09
C GLY A 112 12.91 11.82 1.47
N SER A 113 11.87 12.55 1.89
CA SER A 113 11.16 12.28 3.15
C SER A 113 9.88 11.47 2.97
N ILE A 114 9.55 11.08 1.74
CA ILE A 114 8.36 10.31 1.41
C ILE A 114 8.64 8.81 1.42
N VAL A 115 7.79 8.08 2.12
CA VAL A 115 7.73 6.62 2.06
C VAL A 115 6.37 6.16 1.57
N LEU A 116 6.38 5.05 0.84
CA LEU A 116 5.18 4.31 0.45
C LEU A 116 4.96 3.19 1.47
N SER A 117 3.72 3.07 1.94
CA SER A 117 3.30 2.03 2.88
C SER A 117 2.09 1.29 2.30
N PRO A 118 2.16 -0.04 2.17
CA PRO A 118 1.05 -0.87 1.71
C PRO A 118 -0.06 -0.83 2.76
N ASN A 119 -1.30 -0.74 2.30
CA ASN A 119 -2.46 -0.80 3.18
C ASN A 119 -3.10 -2.21 3.15
N SER A 120 -4.13 -2.40 3.97
CA SER A 120 -4.92 -3.64 4.03
C SER A 120 -5.76 -3.92 2.78
N ASN A 121 -5.90 -2.95 1.88
CA ASN A 121 -6.74 -3.00 0.69
C ASN A 121 -5.91 -3.25 -0.58
N SER A 122 -4.66 -3.72 -0.44
CA SER A 122 -3.73 -3.97 -1.56
C SER A 122 -3.39 -2.73 -2.39
N THR A 123 -3.61 -1.52 -1.86
CA THR A 123 -3.12 -0.25 -2.40
C THR A 123 -2.00 0.27 -1.49
N PHE A 124 -1.47 1.47 -1.77
CA PHE A 124 -0.46 2.07 -0.91
C PHE A 124 -0.73 3.53 -0.63
N ALA A 125 -0.38 3.92 0.60
CA ALA A 125 -0.43 5.28 1.09
C ALA A 125 0.94 5.91 1.00
N MET A 126 0.94 7.19 0.65
CA MET A 126 2.09 8.06 0.72
C MET A 126 2.16 8.70 2.10
N ILE A 127 3.31 8.57 2.76
CA ILE A 127 3.53 9.08 4.12
C ILE A 127 4.76 9.98 4.11
N ASN A 128 4.62 11.20 4.62
CA ASN A 128 5.76 12.06 4.91
C ASN A 128 6.31 11.70 6.30
N LYS A 129 7.63 11.50 6.39
CA LYS A 129 8.36 11.23 7.64
C LYS A 129 9.27 12.37 8.08
N ALA A 130 9.11 13.57 7.52
CA ALA A 130 9.87 14.74 7.95
C ALA A 130 9.83 14.88 9.49
N ASP A 131 11.00 14.99 10.10
CA ASP A 131 11.22 15.15 11.55
C ASP A 131 10.62 14.06 12.45
N GLY A 132 10.44 12.84 11.92
CA GLY A 132 9.98 11.68 12.68
C GLY A 132 8.46 11.58 12.88
N ASN A 133 7.71 12.62 12.49
CA ASN A 133 6.25 12.57 12.45
C ASN A 133 5.78 11.86 11.18
N ARG A 134 4.91 10.87 11.34
CA ARG A 134 4.27 10.16 10.23
C ARG A 134 2.98 10.87 9.89
N VAL A 135 2.96 11.58 8.76
CA VAL A 135 1.74 12.21 8.23
C VAL A 135 1.33 11.49 6.96
N MET A 136 0.15 10.87 6.97
CA MET A 136 -0.44 10.30 5.75
C MET A 136 -0.84 11.45 4.83
N LEU A 137 -0.23 11.50 3.65
CA LEU A 137 -0.45 12.53 2.66
C LEU A 137 -1.61 12.18 1.72
N LYS A 138 -1.64 10.95 1.20
CA LYS A 138 -2.65 10.51 0.22
C LYS A 138 -2.61 9.00 0.01
N GLU A 139 -3.73 8.40 -0.37
CA GLU A 139 -3.76 7.08 -1.02
C GLU A 139 -3.53 7.25 -2.52
N VAL A 140 -2.63 6.48 -3.13
CA VAL A 140 -2.13 6.74 -4.49
C VAL A 140 -2.80 5.83 -5.52
N ALA A 141 -3.19 6.41 -6.66
CA ALA A 141 -3.80 5.71 -7.79
C ALA A 141 -2.90 5.67 -9.05
N LYS A 142 -2.12 6.73 -9.31
CA LYS A 142 -1.22 6.81 -10.49
C LYS A 142 -0.09 7.83 -10.27
N PHE A 143 1.09 7.53 -10.82
CA PHE A 143 2.24 8.42 -10.87
C PHE A 143 2.51 8.88 -12.30
N TYR A 144 2.83 10.17 -12.46
CA TYR A 144 3.40 10.71 -13.68
C TYR A 144 4.75 11.33 -13.38
N VAL A 145 5.70 11.11 -14.29
CA VAL A 145 7.07 11.60 -14.16
C VAL A 145 7.28 12.68 -15.21
N ALA A 146 7.60 13.89 -14.77
CA ALA A 146 7.87 15.04 -15.62
C ALA A 146 9.37 15.42 -15.58
N ASN A 147 9.92 15.73 -16.75
CA ASN A 147 11.30 16.21 -16.95
C ASN A 147 11.34 17.72 -17.19
#